data_AF-V2QBF0-F1
#
_entry.id   AF-V2QBF0-F1
#
_cell.length_a   1.000
_cell.length_b   1.000
_cell.length_c   1.000
_cell.angle_alpha   90.00
_cell.angle_beta   90.00
_cell.angle_gamma   90.00
#
_symmetry.space_group_name_H-M   'P 1'
#
loop_
_entity.id
_entity.type
_entity.pdbx_description
1 polymer ?
#
loop_
_entity_poly.entity_id
_entity_poly.type
_entity_poly.pdbx_seq_one_letter_code
_entity_poly.pdbx_strand_id
1 'polypeptide(L)'
;MFSLFNKDKQIVDKYINDYNINKNNIYFLRHKLSFQDNPKEYLNDFFKDIKQDSIVVITETIVYDEDAYINAAAAQIYDNHRRFYTVNEILDFIKDDARLSCFLNFKETVYIDNIIQQAKDDTVKYEIVKLLNDFPDSVKNLLSFKEENGRLVSFEANAAVFILIKK
;
A
#
# COMPACT_ATOMS: atom_id res chain seq x y z
N MET A 1 -6.99 23.56 -18.41
CA MET A 1 -8.21 22.75 -18.22
C MET A 1 -8.07 22.09 -16.86
N PHE A 2 -8.89 22.51 -15.90
CA PHE A 2 -8.72 22.21 -14.47
C PHE A 2 -9.11 20.76 -14.14
N SER A 3 -8.25 20.10 -13.35
CA SER A 3 -8.56 19.17 -12.25
C SER A 3 -9.87 18.37 -12.33
N LEU A 4 -9.77 17.09 -12.69
CA LEU A 4 -10.76 16.05 -12.34
C LEU A 4 -10.20 14.92 -11.45
N PHE A 5 -8.97 15.01 -10.94
CA PHE A 5 -8.41 14.02 -10.00
C PHE A 5 -8.43 14.44 -8.52
N ASN A 6 -9.19 15.48 -8.18
CA ASN A 6 -9.13 16.10 -6.84
C ASN A 6 -10.43 16.08 -6.04
N LYS A 7 -11.24 15.01 -6.15
CA LYS A 7 -12.36 14.76 -5.21
C LYS A 7 -12.41 13.34 -4.64
N ASP A 8 -12.01 12.31 -5.38
CA ASP A 8 -12.03 10.94 -4.82
C ASP A 8 -10.86 10.65 -3.88
N LYS A 9 -9.76 11.43 -3.98
CA LYS A 9 -8.68 11.40 -2.98
C LYS A 9 -9.00 12.17 -1.69
N GLN A 10 -9.99 13.08 -1.74
CA GLN A 10 -10.48 13.79 -0.54
C GLN A 10 -11.63 13.09 0.20
N ILE A 11 -12.14 11.95 -0.31
CA ILE A 11 -13.16 11.17 0.41
C ILE A 11 -12.52 10.23 1.46
N VAL A 12 -11.20 9.97 1.38
CA VAL A 12 -10.52 9.04 2.29
C VAL A 12 -9.71 9.76 3.37
N ASP A 13 -9.14 10.94 3.09
CA ASP A 13 -8.19 11.61 4.01
C ASP A 13 -8.82 12.58 5.03
N LYS A 14 -10.15 12.61 5.16
CA LYS A 14 -10.81 13.34 6.28
C LYS A 14 -11.49 12.45 7.32
N TYR A 15 -11.54 11.13 7.10
CA TYR A 15 -12.26 10.20 7.98
C TYR A 15 -11.38 9.07 8.57
N ILE A 16 -10.08 9.04 8.29
CA ILE A 16 -9.11 8.10 8.91
C ILE A 16 -8.38 8.73 10.12
N ASN A 17 -8.77 9.94 10.54
CA ASN A 17 -8.24 10.55 11.77
C ASN A 17 -8.99 10.15 13.04
N ASP A 18 -10.11 9.44 12.93
CA ASP A 18 -10.76 8.79 14.05
C ASP A 18 -10.92 7.31 13.70
N TYR A 19 -10.29 6.44 14.48
CA TYR A 19 -10.66 5.03 14.55
C TYR A 19 -12.19 4.91 14.60
N ASN A 20 -12.75 3.97 13.81
CA ASN A 20 -14.14 3.52 13.80
C ASN A 20 -15.13 4.34 12.96
N ILE A 21 -15.30 3.95 11.69
CA ILE A 21 -16.62 4.03 11.06
C ILE A 21 -17.51 2.98 11.76
N ASN A 22 -18.13 3.38 12.87
CA ASN A 22 -18.99 2.55 13.72
C ASN A 22 -20.38 2.30 13.10
N LYS A 23 -20.45 2.22 11.76
CA LYS A 23 -21.67 1.86 11.04
C LYS A 23 -21.49 0.45 10.48
N ASN A 24 -22.22 -0.49 11.09
CA ASN A 24 -22.45 -1.86 10.61
C ASN A 24 -21.36 -2.90 10.91
N ASN A 25 -20.55 -2.74 11.96
CA ASN A 25 -19.49 -3.70 12.33
C ASN A 25 -18.48 -3.94 11.16
N ILE A 26 -18.14 -2.89 10.41
CA ILE A 26 -17.15 -2.95 9.33
C ILE A 26 -15.97 -2.04 9.68
N TYR A 27 -14.78 -2.62 9.70
CA TYR A 27 -13.54 -1.94 10.08
C TYR A 27 -12.60 -1.89 8.88
N PHE A 28 -11.86 -0.79 8.72
CA PHE A 28 -10.97 -0.59 7.58
C PHE A 28 -9.54 -0.28 8.07
N LEU A 29 -8.56 -0.94 7.45
CA LEU A 29 -7.14 -0.65 7.61
C LEU A 29 -6.54 -0.51 6.21
N ARG A 30 -5.91 0.63 5.90
CA ARG A 30 -5.43 0.91 4.54
C ARG A 30 -4.00 1.46 4.56
N HIS A 31 -3.07 0.77 3.91
CA HIS A 31 -1.67 1.16 3.70
C HIS A 31 -0.96 1.57 4.99
N LYS A 32 -1.09 0.74 6.04
CA LYS A 32 -0.50 0.98 7.37
C LYS A 32 0.57 -0.04 7.73
N LEU A 33 0.45 -1.28 7.28
CA LEU A 33 1.34 -2.36 7.71
C LEU A 33 2.80 -2.07 7.33
N SER A 34 3.02 -1.50 6.15
CA SER A 34 4.36 -1.22 5.64
C SER A 34 5.14 -0.15 6.40
N PHE A 35 4.50 0.54 7.35
CA PHE A 35 5.10 1.55 8.22
C PHE A 35 5.28 1.09 9.66
N GLN A 36 4.88 -0.14 9.99
CA GLN A 36 4.98 -0.67 11.35
C GLN A 36 6.29 -1.43 11.55
N ASP A 37 6.94 -1.22 12.69
CA ASP A 37 8.11 -2.01 13.11
C ASP A 37 7.73 -3.47 13.37
N ASN A 38 6.59 -3.69 14.04
CA ASN A 38 6.04 -5.01 14.35
C ASN A 38 4.61 -5.13 13.79
N PRO A 39 4.43 -5.47 12.49
CA PRO A 39 3.10 -5.51 11.86
C PRO A 39 2.16 -6.53 12.51
N LYS A 40 2.68 -7.65 13.02
CA LYS A 40 1.89 -8.67 13.72
C LYS A 40 1.33 -8.13 15.05
N GLU A 41 2.17 -7.52 15.88
CA GLU A 41 1.73 -6.94 17.16
C GLU A 41 0.72 -5.81 16.93
N TYR A 42 1.00 -4.95 15.94
CA TYR A 42 0.08 -3.90 15.52
C TYR A 42 -1.30 -4.45 15.11
N LEU A 43 -1.33 -5.54 14.35
CA LEU A 43 -2.58 -6.20 13.96
C LEU A 43 -3.28 -6.84 15.15
N ASN A 44 -2.56 -7.52 16.04
CA ASN A 44 -3.14 -8.10 17.25
C ASN A 44 -3.85 -7.02 18.09
N ASP A 45 -3.20 -5.87 18.29
CA ASP A 45 -3.79 -4.74 19.02
C ASP A 45 -4.99 -4.15 18.28
N PHE A 46 -4.90 -4.02 16.96
CA PHE A 46 -6.02 -3.56 16.12
C PHE A 46 -7.24 -4.49 16.21
N PHE A 47 -7.04 -5.81 16.19
CA PHE A 47 -8.13 -6.79 16.26
C PHE A 47 -8.72 -6.98 17.66
N LYS A 48 -7.98 -6.62 18.72
CA LYS A 48 -8.41 -6.77 20.11
C LYS A 48 -9.74 -6.06 20.41
N ASP A 49 -9.95 -4.89 19.81
CA ASP A 49 -11.13 -4.06 20.05
C ASP A 49 -12.27 -4.31 19.04
N ILE A 50 -12.06 -5.22 18.09
CA ILE A 50 -13.04 -5.56 17.04
C ILE A 50 -13.98 -6.65 17.54
N LYS A 51 -15.29 -6.41 17.41
CA LYS A 51 -16.32 -7.38 17.81
C LYS A 51 -16.24 -8.64 16.94
N GLN A 52 -16.49 -9.81 17.55
CA GLN A 52 -16.66 -11.07 16.83
C GLN A 52 -17.70 -10.93 15.70
N ASP A 53 -17.47 -11.66 14.59
CA ASP A 53 -18.28 -11.63 13.36
C ASP A 53 -18.31 -10.29 12.60
N SER A 54 -17.55 -9.29 13.04
CA SER A 54 -17.35 -8.05 12.28
C SER A 54 -16.57 -8.30 11.00
N ILE A 55 -16.86 -7.47 9.99
CA ILE A 55 -16.10 -7.44 8.75
C ILE A 55 -14.89 -6.54 8.95
N VAL A 56 -13.71 -7.01 8.55
CA VAL A 56 -12.48 -6.21 8.54
C VAL A 56 -11.94 -6.20 7.12
N VAL A 57 -11.68 -5.01 6.60
CA VAL A 57 -11.14 -4.80 5.25
C VAL A 57 -9.75 -4.22 5.38
N ILE A 58 -8.74 -5.00 5.01
CA ILE A 58 -7.35 -4.56 4.97
C ILE A 58 -6.97 -4.30 3.50
N THR A 59 -6.49 -3.11 3.17
CA THR A 59 -5.92 -2.77 1.86
C THR A 59 -4.44 -2.50 2.02
N GLU A 60 -3.59 -3.18 1.27
CA GLU A 60 -2.13 -2.99 1.33
C GLU A 60 -1.48 -3.07 -0.04
N THR A 61 -0.38 -2.35 -0.20
CA THR A 61 0.56 -2.60 -1.29
C THR A 61 1.33 -3.86 -0.93
N ILE A 62 1.41 -4.80 -1.87
CA ILE A 62 2.03 -6.11 -1.67
C ILE A 62 3.19 -6.31 -2.65
N VAL A 63 4.10 -7.20 -2.28
CA VAL A 63 5.15 -7.69 -3.18
C VAL A 63 4.97 -9.18 -3.45
N TYR A 64 5.39 -9.64 -4.61
CA TYR A 64 5.60 -11.06 -4.89
C TYR A 64 7.07 -11.35 -4.58
N ASP A 65 7.36 -12.43 -3.84
CA ASP A 65 8.70 -12.88 -3.39
C ASP A 65 9.68 -11.75 -3.01
N GLU A 66 9.77 -11.39 -1.72
CA GLU A 66 10.70 -10.42 -1.12
C GLU A 66 11.36 -9.43 -2.11
N ASP A 67 10.56 -8.65 -2.84
CA ASP A 67 11.10 -7.76 -3.87
C ASP A 67 11.85 -6.60 -3.21
N ALA A 68 13.17 -6.79 -3.08
CA ALA A 68 14.08 -5.82 -2.49
C ALA A 68 14.11 -4.51 -3.30
N TYR A 69 13.83 -4.55 -4.61
CA TYR A 69 13.85 -3.35 -5.45
C TYR A 69 12.66 -2.46 -5.15
N ILE A 70 11.44 -3.02 -5.10
CA ILE A 70 10.23 -2.26 -4.78
C ILE A 70 10.33 -1.67 -3.36
N ASN A 71 10.81 -2.46 -2.41
CA ASN A 71 11.01 -1.99 -1.03
C ASN A 71 12.07 -0.89 -0.93
N ALA A 72 13.19 -1.02 -1.65
CA ALA A 72 14.22 0.01 -1.71
C ALA A 72 13.67 1.31 -2.31
N ALA A 73 12.87 1.24 -3.38
CA ALA A 73 12.24 2.41 -3.96
C ALA A 73 11.24 3.06 -3.01
N ALA A 74 10.40 2.26 -2.35
CA ALA A 74 9.46 2.78 -1.35
C ALA A 74 10.17 3.48 -0.19
N ALA A 75 11.32 2.98 0.26
CA ALA A 75 12.11 3.60 1.31
C ALA A 75 12.71 4.97 0.93
N GLN A 76 12.91 5.23 -0.37
CA GLN A 76 13.35 6.56 -0.85
C GLN A 76 12.18 7.55 -0.96
N ILE A 77 10.96 7.03 -1.17
CA ILE A 77 9.77 7.83 -1.43
C ILE A 77 9.06 8.22 -0.13
N TYR A 78 8.91 7.25 0.78
CA TYR A 78 8.09 7.39 1.97
C TYR A 78 8.95 7.40 3.22
N ASP A 79 8.81 8.47 4.00
CA ASP A 79 9.36 8.54 5.34
C ASP A 79 8.82 7.41 6.21
N ASN A 80 9.70 6.76 6.97
CA ASN A 80 9.38 5.65 7.87
C ASN A 80 8.82 4.40 7.20
N HIS A 81 8.94 4.26 5.88
CA HIS A 81 8.67 2.98 5.25
C HIS A 81 9.60 1.90 5.82
N ARG A 82 9.01 0.80 6.24
CA ARG A 82 9.73 -0.38 6.73
C ARG A 82 9.84 -1.39 5.61
N ARG A 83 8.71 -1.96 5.19
CA ARG A 83 8.67 -3.04 4.21
C ARG A 83 7.24 -3.30 3.74
N PHE A 84 7.02 -3.47 2.45
CA PHE A 84 5.85 -4.14 1.90
C PHE A 84 5.96 -5.66 2.09
N TYR A 85 4.83 -6.27 2.45
CA TYR A 85 4.75 -7.69 2.76
C TYR A 85 4.13 -8.47 1.61
N THR A 86 4.45 -9.76 1.53
CA THR A 86 3.75 -10.71 0.68
C THR A 86 2.36 -11.00 1.22
N VAL A 87 1.49 -11.54 0.37
CA VAL A 87 0.15 -12.00 0.77
C VAL A 87 0.24 -13.02 1.90
N ASN A 88 1.17 -13.98 1.81
CA ASN A 88 1.31 -15.04 2.80
C ASN A 88 1.73 -14.49 4.17
N GLU A 89 2.67 -13.54 4.22
CA GLU A 89 3.05 -12.88 5.48
C GLU A 89 1.85 -12.18 6.12
N ILE A 90 1.07 -11.43 5.34
CA ILE A 90 -0.12 -10.73 5.86
C ILE A 90 -1.15 -11.74 6.38
N LEU A 91 -1.40 -12.83 5.66
CA LEU A 91 -2.29 -13.90 6.11
C LEU A 91 -1.79 -14.56 7.40
N ASP A 92 -0.47 -14.74 7.53
CA ASP A 92 0.15 -15.28 8.75
C ASP A 92 0.04 -14.33 9.95
N PHE A 93 0.04 -13.01 9.72
CA PHE A 93 -0.17 -12.04 10.80
C PHE A 93 -1.59 -12.10 11.37
N ILE A 94 -2.60 -12.37 10.54
CA ILE A 94 -4.02 -12.28 10.91
C ILE A 94 -4.68 -13.62 11.23
N LYS A 95 -3.98 -14.75 11.00
CA LYS A 95 -4.61 -16.09 11.03
C LYS A 95 -5.26 -16.45 12.35
N ASP A 96 -4.80 -15.90 13.46
CA ASP A 96 -5.34 -16.20 14.79
C ASP A 96 -6.57 -15.32 15.10
N ASP A 97 -6.64 -14.11 14.55
CA ASP A 97 -7.67 -13.11 14.87
C ASP A 97 -8.89 -13.15 13.97
N ALA A 98 -8.71 -13.52 12.69
CA ALA A 98 -9.75 -13.45 11.68
C ALA A 98 -9.68 -14.61 10.68
N ARG A 99 -10.78 -14.85 9.97
CA ARG A 99 -10.82 -15.75 8.81
C ARG A 99 -10.93 -14.93 7.54
N LEU A 100 -10.17 -15.30 6.51
CA LEU A 100 -10.29 -14.72 5.17
C LEU A 100 -11.64 -15.11 4.57
N SER A 101 -12.43 -14.12 4.16
CA SER A 101 -13.70 -14.32 3.45
C SER A 101 -13.56 -14.07 1.96
N CYS A 102 -12.80 -13.04 1.57
CA CYS A 102 -12.55 -12.72 0.17
C CYS A 102 -11.18 -12.05 0.05
N PHE A 103 -10.52 -12.32 -1.08
CA PHE A 103 -9.23 -11.74 -1.43
C PHE A 103 -9.31 -11.21 -2.86
N LEU A 104 -8.90 -9.96 -3.03
CA LEU A 104 -8.78 -9.32 -4.33
C LEU A 104 -7.35 -8.84 -4.49
N ASN A 105 -6.77 -9.07 -5.66
CA ASN A 105 -5.46 -8.57 -6.03
C ASN A 105 -5.58 -7.83 -7.35
N PHE A 106 -4.99 -6.64 -7.42
CA PHE A 106 -5.03 -5.79 -8.59
C PHE A 106 -3.77 -4.94 -8.69
N LYS A 107 -3.61 -4.37 -9.88
CA LYS A 107 -2.57 -3.40 -10.19
C LYS A 107 -3.06 -1.99 -9.90
N GLU A 108 -2.30 -1.23 -9.11
CA GLU A 108 -2.56 0.17 -8.84
C GLU A 108 -1.58 1.04 -9.64
N THR A 109 -2.12 1.92 -10.49
CA THR A 109 -1.31 2.87 -11.25
C THR A 109 -0.73 3.95 -10.33
N VAL A 110 0.59 4.00 -10.26
CA VAL A 110 1.35 5.02 -9.56
C VAL A 110 1.98 5.95 -10.58
N TYR A 111 1.61 7.24 -10.51
CA TYR A 111 2.18 8.27 -11.37
C TYR A 111 3.46 8.82 -10.76
N ILE A 112 4.52 8.91 -11.56
CA ILE A 112 5.83 9.40 -11.12
C ILE A 112 5.76 10.83 -10.59
N ASP A 113 4.96 11.69 -11.22
CA ASP A 113 4.79 13.06 -10.75
C ASP A 113 4.21 13.13 -9.31
N ASN A 114 3.33 12.20 -8.95
CA ASN A 114 2.77 12.14 -7.60
C ASN A 114 3.81 11.72 -6.55
N ILE A 115 4.76 10.87 -6.96
CA ILE A 115 5.89 10.44 -6.12
C ILE A 115 6.85 11.63 -5.94
N ILE A 116 7.24 12.27 -7.04
CA ILE A 116 8.19 13.39 -7.05
C ILE A 116 7.66 14.57 -6.23
N GLN A 117 6.34 14.81 -6.22
CA GLN A 117 5.72 15.85 -5.40
C GLN A 117 5.82 15.57 -3.89
N GLN A 118 5.98 14.31 -3.47
CA GLN A 118 6.13 13.94 -2.06
C GLN A 118 7.59 13.96 -1.58
N ALA A 119 8.54 14.01 -2.51
CA ALA A 119 9.96 14.07 -2.19
C ALA A 119 10.32 15.39 -1.49
N LYS A 120 11.17 15.29 -0.47
CA LYS A 120 11.56 16.42 0.40
C LYS A 120 12.33 17.51 -0.33
N ASP A 121 13.21 17.11 -1.23
CA ASP A 121 14.09 18.01 -1.98
C ASP A 121 14.46 17.42 -3.35
N ASP A 122 15.19 18.20 -4.14
CA ASP A 122 15.56 17.83 -5.51
C ASP A 122 16.60 16.69 -5.58
N THR A 123 17.35 16.45 -4.51
CA THR A 123 18.28 15.31 -4.42
C THR A 123 17.48 14.01 -4.34
N VAL A 124 16.49 13.96 -3.45
CA VAL A 124 15.60 12.79 -3.30
C VAL A 124 14.83 12.52 -4.59
N LYS A 125 14.34 13.56 -5.27
CA LYS A 125 13.67 13.41 -6.59
C LYS A 125 14.58 12.76 -7.61
N TYR A 126 15.83 13.20 -7.69
CA TYR A 126 16.82 12.64 -8.61
C TYR A 126 17.13 11.18 -8.28
N GLU A 127 17.32 10.86 -6.99
CA GLU A 127 17.60 9.50 -6.53
C GLU A 127 16.45 8.54 -6.81
N ILE A 128 15.19 8.96 -6.60
CA ILE A 128 14.01 8.16 -6.93
C ILE A 128 13.98 7.84 -8.44
N VAL A 129 14.14 8.84 -9.30
CA VAL A 129 14.10 8.65 -10.76
C VAL A 129 15.25 7.74 -11.21
N LYS A 130 16.44 7.96 -10.66
CA LYS A 130 17.60 7.11 -10.95
C LYS A 130 17.34 5.67 -10.55
N LEU A 131 16.88 5.44 -9.32
CA LEU A 131 16.58 4.10 -8.80
C LEU A 131 15.55 3.36 -9.66
N LEU A 132 14.46 4.04 -10.06
CA LEU A 132 13.44 3.45 -10.92
C LEU A 132 13.99 3.12 -12.31
N ASN A 133 14.83 3.98 -12.88
CA ASN A 133 15.48 3.71 -14.16
C ASN A 133 16.51 2.57 -14.07
N ASP A 134 17.13 2.37 -12.92
CA ASP A 134 18.13 1.32 -12.68
C ASP A 134 17.48 -0.05 -12.36
N PHE A 135 16.15 -0.14 -12.26
CA PHE A 135 15.47 -1.42 -12.06
C PHE A 135 15.78 -2.42 -13.19
N PRO A 136 15.98 -3.71 -12.87
CA PRO A 136 16.10 -4.75 -13.87
C PRO A 136 14.85 -4.80 -14.77
N ASP A 137 15.02 -5.14 -16.05
CA ASP A 137 13.91 -5.21 -17.01
C ASP A 137 12.80 -6.16 -16.56
N SER A 138 13.15 -7.24 -15.83
CA SER A 138 12.17 -8.15 -15.23
C SER A 138 11.24 -7.44 -14.23
N VAL A 139 11.78 -6.54 -13.41
CA VAL A 139 11.02 -5.76 -12.41
C VAL A 139 10.21 -4.68 -13.10
N LYS A 140 10.79 -3.98 -14.09
CA LYS A 140 10.07 -2.98 -14.90
C LYS A 140 8.87 -3.59 -15.63
N ASN A 141 9.06 -4.77 -16.21
CA ASN A 141 7.98 -5.54 -16.86
C ASN A 141 6.93 -5.99 -15.85
N LEU A 142 7.34 -6.48 -14.67
CA LEU A 142 6.41 -6.87 -13.60
C LEU A 142 5.55 -5.69 -13.13
N LEU A 143 6.13 -4.50 -13.10
CA LEU A 143 5.49 -3.26 -12.71
C LEU A 143 4.86 -2.50 -13.88
N SER A 144 4.76 -3.09 -15.07
CA SER A 144 4.16 -2.45 -16.25
C SER A 144 4.63 -0.99 -16.46
N PHE A 145 5.94 -0.74 -16.39
CA PHE A 145 6.49 0.61 -16.53
C PHE A 145 6.01 1.24 -17.84
N LYS A 146 5.46 2.45 -17.73
CA LYS A 146 4.96 3.21 -18.87
C LYS A 146 5.84 4.43 -19.09
N GLU A 147 6.36 4.54 -20.30
CA GLU A 147 7.18 5.67 -20.74
C GLU A 147 6.48 6.50 -21.81
N GLU A 148 6.68 7.81 -21.75
CA GLU A 148 6.24 8.75 -22.79
C GLU A 148 7.41 9.68 -23.13
N ASN A 149 7.76 9.77 -24.41
CA ASN A 149 8.90 10.56 -24.90
C ASN A 149 10.25 10.23 -24.22
N GLY A 150 10.49 8.95 -23.89
CA GLY A 150 11.71 8.50 -23.22
C GLY A 150 11.78 8.83 -21.72
N ARG A 151 10.65 9.22 -21.11
CA ARG A 151 10.53 9.50 -19.68
C ARG A 151 9.53 8.54 -19.04
N LEU A 152 9.89 7.96 -17.91
CA LEU A 152 8.97 7.20 -17.06
C LEU A 152 7.84 8.10 -16.52
N VAL A 153 6.59 7.75 -16.82
CA VAL A 153 5.40 8.51 -16.39
C VAL A 153 4.59 7.80 -15.32
N SER A 154 4.51 6.46 -15.36
CA SER A 154 3.80 5.67 -14.38
C SER A 154 4.29 4.23 -14.33
N PHE A 155 3.94 3.52 -13.26
CA PHE A 155 4.05 2.07 -13.15
C PHE A 155 2.86 1.51 -12.37
N GLU A 156 2.76 0.20 -12.29
CA GLU A 156 1.66 -0.56 -11.70
C GLU A 156 2.16 -1.44 -10.55
N ALA A 157 2.03 -0.93 -9.33
CA ALA A 157 2.32 -1.69 -8.12
C ALA A 157 1.22 -2.72 -7.83
N ASN A 158 1.56 -3.81 -7.15
CA ASN A 158 0.53 -4.76 -6.72
C ASN A 158 -0.12 -4.25 -5.43
N ALA A 159 -1.45 -4.31 -5.39
CA ALA A 159 -2.24 -4.01 -4.20
C ALA A 159 -3.21 -5.15 -3.94
N ALA A 160 -3.47 -5.41 -2.67
CA ALA A 160 -4.39 -6.43 -2.22
C ALA A 160 -5.46 -5.86 -1.28
N VAL A 161 -6.66 -6.40 -1.40
CA VAL A 161 -7.77 -6.19 -0.47
C VAL A 161 -8.12 -7.54 0.17
N PHE A 162 -7.95 -7.59 1.48
CA PHE A 162 -8.33 -8.71 2.33
C PHE A 162 -9.65 -8.36 3.01
N ILE A 163 -10.70 -9.11 2.71
CA ILE A 163 -11.98 -9.01 3.39
C ILE A 163 -12.06 -10.19 4.36
N LEU A 164 -12.10 -9.85 5.64
CA LEU A 164 -11.94 -10.77 6.75
C LEU A 164 -13.19 -10.75 7.63
N ILE A 165 -13.45 -11.85 8.32
CA ILE A 165 -14.45 -11.94 9.39
C ILE A 165 -13.71 -12.19 10.70
N LYS A 166 -13.92 -11.32 11.70
CA LYS A 166 -13.35 -11.47 13.03
C LYS A 166 -13.83 -12.78 13.68
N LYS A 167 -12.88 -13.55 14.21
CA LYS A 167 -13.15 -14.78 14.99
C LYS A 167 -13.62 -14.48 16.40
#